data_AF-L1J6V1-F1
#
_entry.id   AF-L1J6V1-F1
#
_cell.length_a   1.000
_cell.length_b   1.000
_cell.length_c   1.000
_cell.angle_alpha   90.00
_cell.angle_beta   90.00
_cell.angle_gamma   90.00
#
_symmetry.space_group_name_H-M   'P 1'
#
loop_
_entity.id
_entity.type
_entity.pdbx_description
1 polymer ?
#
loop_
_entity_poly.entity_id
_entity_poly.type
_entity_poly.pdbx_seq_one_letter_code
_entity_poly.pdbx_strand_id
1 'polypeptide(L)'
;LFHYLWSKNHAKKSCPLVNIPDTIVYKYRQPAYWYFTSRDPAAGIKMKNKSNLGNIKVEEALSSKPGHSSCEIVAYYICSVNSVTGCKTTIEHFDYDGLREFLYNYDKENNGILQRFVDSKGGSNALYRAIWSPNVFHVERRTNKIELSDRKHNLHNRVVTFEGDEHYSNTLTVTDTMLGSQIQRICESIVTH
;
A
#
# COMPACT_ATOMS: atom_id res chain seq x y z
N LEU A 1 -10.54 -7.39 2.11
CA LEU A 1 -9.74 -6.55 3.04
C LEU A 1 -10.35 -5.16 3.27
N PHE A 2 -10.00 -4.11 2.50
CA PHE A 2 -10.30 -2.70 2.84
C PHE A 2 -11.74 -2.37 3.23
N HIS A 3 -12.74 -2.98 2.60
CA HIS A 3 -14.15 -2.79 2.98
C HIS A 3 -14.41 -3.13 4.46
N TYR A 4 -13.87 -4.24 4.96
CA TYR A 4 -14.00 -4.62 6.39
C TYR A 4 -13.32 -3.60 7.30
N LEU A 5 -12.07 -3.22 6.99
CA LEU A 5 -11.32 -2.21 7.77
C LEU A 5 -12.05 -0.86 7.86
N TRP A 6 -12.78 -0.47 6.80
CA TRP A 6 -13.59 0.74 6.74
C TRP A 6 -14.95 0.63 7.44
N SER A 7 -15.59 -0.55 7.34
CA SER A 7 -16.92 -0.84 7.90
C SER A 7 -16.98 -0.56 9.40
N LYS A 8 -18.20 -0.35 9.92
CA LYS A 8 -18.39 0.15 11.27
C LYS A 8 -18.74 -0.98 12.24
N ASN A 9 -17.90 -1.14 13.27
CA ASN A 9 -18.13 -2.04 14.39
C ASN A 9 -19.28 -1.55 15.29
N HIS A 10 -19.58 -2.30 16.36
CA HIS A 10 -20.63 -1.96 17.32
C HIS A 10 -20.47 -0.56 17.95
N ALA A 11 -19.25 -0.05 18.08
CA ALA A 11 -18.95 1.30 18.56
C ALA A 11 -19.05 2.39 17.46
N LYS A 12 -19.58 2.05 16.28
CA LYS A 12 -19.73 2.89 15.08
C LYS A 12 -18.40 3.42 14.50
N LYS A 13 -17.27 2.77 14.80
CA LYS A 13 -15.92 3.15 14.32
C LYS A 13 -15.39 2.16 13.28
N SER A 14 -14.48 2.63 12.43
CA SER A 14 -13.64 1.74 11.60
C SER A 14 -12.65 0.97 12.49
N CYS A 15 -11.87 0.07 11.88
CA CYS A 15 -10.75 -0.59 12.52
C CYS A 15 -9.87 0.43 13.29
N PRO A 16 -9.64 0.25 14.60
CA PRO A 16 -8.75 1.12 15.35
C PRO A 16 -7.29 0.82 15.02
N LEU A 17 -6.41 1.79 15.28
CA LEU A 17 -4.94 1.77 15.06
C LEU A 17 -4.46 1.57 13.61
N VAL A 18 -5.27 1.01 12.71
CA VAL A 18 -4.95 0.83 11.30
C VAL A 18 -5.08 2.15 10.54
N ASN A 19 -3.99 2.53 9.88
CA ASN A 19 -4.00 3.59 8.89
C ASN A 19 -3.79 3.01 7.49
N ILE A 20 -4.48 3.56 6.49
CA ILE A 20 -4.26 3.24 5.09
C ILE A 20 -3.99 4.50 4.27
N PRO A 21 -3.04 4.46 3.32
CA PRO A 21 -2.91 5.50 2.31
C PRO A 21 -4.12 5.49 1.36
N ASP A 22 -4.22 6.50 0.50
CA ASP A 22 -5.26 6.59 -0.52
C ASP A 22 -5.21 5.36 -1.44
N THR A 23 -6.28 4.57 -1.43
CA THR A 23 -6.38 3.23 -2.01
C THR A 23 -7.63 3.12 -2.87
N ILE A 24 -7.46 3.01 -4.18
CA ILE A 24 -8.52 2.88 -5.17
C ILE A 24 -8.65 1.39 -5.55
N VAL A 25 -9.82 0.81 -5.27
CA VAL A 25 -10.14 -0.57 -5.62
C VAL A 25 -10.87 -0.59 -6.97
N TYR A 26 -10.26 -1.24 -7.96
CA TYR A 26 -10.84 -1.47 -9.28
C TYR A 26 -11.66 -2.76 -9.29
N LYS A 27 -12.84 -2.72 -9.90
CA LYS A 27 -13.67 -3.89 -10.25
C LYS A 27 -14.24 -3.71 -11.64
N TYR A 28 -14.26 -4.77 -12.43
CA TYR A 28 -14.68 -4.77 -13.84
C TYR A 28 -13.96 -3.65 -14.63
N ARG A 29 -12.64 -3.55 -14.45
CA ARG A 29 -11.74 -2.52 -15.01
C ARG A 29 -11.99 -1.07 -14.58
N GLN A 30 -13.00 -0.79 -13.74
CA GLN A 30 -13.39 0.57 -13.33
C GLN A 30 -13.09 0.84 -11.85
N PRO A 31 -12.75 2.10 -11.46
CA PRO A 31 -12.70 2.52 -10.06
C PRO A 31 -14.05 2.29 -9.35
N ALA A 32 -14.10 1.38 -8.38
CA ALA A 32 -15.33 1.01 -7.68
C ALA A 32 -15.45 1.66 -6.29
N TYR A 33 -14.31 1.77 -5.57
CA TYR A 33 -14.22 2.36 -4.24
C TYR A 33 -12.88 3.07 -4.06
N TRP A 34 -12.83 4.11 -3.23
CA TRP A 34 -11.59 4.74 -2.79
C TRP A 34 -11.63 4.90 -1.27
N TYR A 35 -10.76 4.17 -0.58
CA TYR A 35 -10.59 4.20 0.88
C TYR A 35 -9.36 5.01 1.27
N PHE A 36 -9.42 5.71 2.41
CA PHE A 36 -8.33 6.55 2.90
C PHE A 36 -8.45 6.78 4.43
N THR A 37 -7.33 6.97 5.12
CA THR A 37 -7.34 7.48 6.51
C THR A 37 -7.69 8.98 6.53
N SER A 38 -8.61 9.34 7.42
CA SER A 38 -8.97 10.72 7.75
C SER A 38 -7.78 11.49 8.36
N ARG A 39 -7.57 12.75 7.96
CA ARG A 39 -6.61 13.66 8.63
C ARG A 39 -7.03 14.02 10.06
N ASP A 40 -8.35 14.03 10.32
CA ASP A 40 -8.91 14.03 11.68
C ASP A 40 -8.71 12.62 12.30
N PRO A 41 -7.91 12.49 13.39
CA PRO A 41 -7.59 11.20 14.00
C PRO A 41 -8.78 10.46 14.62
N ALA A 42 -9.83 11.18 15.03
CA ALA A 42 -10.97 10.57 15.71
C ALA A 42 -11.88 9.76 14.76
N ALA A 43 -11.87 10.08 13.46
CA ALA A 43 -12.79 9.51 12.48
C ALA A 43 -12.20 8.39 11.60
N GLY A 44 -10.92 8.01 11.80
CA GLY A 44 -10.32 6.79 11.26
C GLY A 44 -10.43 6.63 9.73
N ILE A 45 -10.76 5.41 9.28
CA ILE A 45 -10.85 5.07 7.86
C ILE A 45 -12.20 5.54 7.27
N LYS A 46 -12.11 6.27 6.16
CA LYS A 46 -13.22 6.81 5.37
C LYS A 46 -13.19 6.27 3.94
N MET A 47 -14.30 6.45 3.23
CA MET A 47 -14.46 6.11 1.82
C MET A 47 -14.94 7.36 1.08
N LYS A 48 -14.43 7.64 -0.11
CA LYS A 48 -14.84 8.79 -0.93
C LYS A 48 -16.17 8.49 -1.65
N ASN A 49 -16.99 9.52 -1.87
CA ASN A 49 -18.18 9.41 -2.72
C ASN A 49 -17.78 9.11 -4.17
N LYS A 50 -18.65 8.38 -4.92
CA LYS A 50 -18.39 7.97 -6.32
C LYS A 50 -17.98 9.11 -7.25
N SER A 51 -18.50 10.32 -7.05
CA SER A 51 -18.14 11.55 -7.79
C SER A 51 -16.69 12.04 -7.58
N ASN A 52 -15.88 11.31 -6.81
CA ASN A 52 -14.45 11.54 -6.65
C ASN A 52 -13.58 10.45 -7.29
N LEU A 53 -14.16 9.40 -7.88
CA LEU A 53 -13.40 8.26 -8.43
C LEU A 53 -12.84 8.51 -9.85
N GLY A 54 -13.04 9.71 -10.42
CA GLY A 54 -12.53 10.07 -11.75
C GLY A 54 -11.05 10.42 -11.74
N ASN A 55 -10.35 10.06 -12.83
CA ASN A 55 -8.89 10.08 -12.97
C ASN A 55 -8.20 11.32 -12.37
N ILE A 56 -8.65 12.54 -12.73
CA ILE A 56 -8.04 13.80 -12.28
C ILE A 56 -7.86 13.84 -10.74
N LYS A 57 -8.90 13.49 -9.99
CA LYS A 57 -8.87 13.51 -8.51
C LYS A 57 -8.02 12.38 -7.91
N VAL A 58 -7.92 11.26 -8.62
CA VAL A 58 -7.07 10.13 -8.24
C VAL A 58 -5.60 10.52 -8.46
N GLU A 59 -5.28 11.07 -9.62
CA GLU A 59 -3.97 11.60 -9.99
C GLU A 59 -3.49 12.67 -8.98
N GLU A 60 -4.31 13.69 -8.70
CA GLU A 60 -4.04 14.73 -7.69
C GLU A 60 -3.70 14.13 -6.30
N ALA A 61 -4.45 13.14 -5.84
CA ALA A 61 -4.34 12.61 -4.47
C ALA A 61 -3.24 11.55 -4.29
N LEU A 62 -2.87 10.86 -5.37
CA LEU A 62 -1.75 9.91 -5.38
C LEU A 62 -0.41 10.63 -5.61
N SER A 63 -0.36 11.60 -6.53
CA SER A 63 0.84 12.37 -6.84
C SER A 63 1.21 13.42 -5.78
N SER A 64 0.30 13.76 -4.86
CA SER A 64 0.58 14.70 -3.76
C SER A 64 1.56 14.10 -2.75
N LYS A 65 2.79 14.63 -2.74
CA LYS A 65 3.90 14.19 -1.87
C LYS A 65 4.30 15.21 -0.81
N PRO A 66 4.91 14.78 0.32
CA PRO A 66 5.61 15.67 1.23
C PRO A 66 6.82 16.32 0.53
N GLY A 67 7.09 17.61 0.82
CA GLY A 67 8.22 18.35 0.23
C GLY A 67 9.63 17.88 0.64
N HIS A 68 9.74 16.76 1.36
CA HIS A 68 10.99 16.10 1.72
C HIS A 68 11.16 14.72 1.03
N SER A 69 10.21 14.33 0.17
CA SER A 69 10.31 13.09 -0.61
C SER A 69 11.35 13.24 -1.72
N SER A 70 12.45 12.49 -1.62
CA SER A 70 13.46 12.33 -2.68
C SER A 70 13.11 11.22 -3.67
N CYS A 71 12.08 10.42 -3.38
CA CYS A 71 11.56 9.36 -4.23
C CYS A 71 10.68 9.95 -5.34
N GLU A 72 10.76 9.42 -6.55
CA GLU A 72 9.84 9.80 -7.65
C GLU A 72 8.56 8.97 -7.69
N ILE A 73 8.56 7.74 -7.17
CA ILE A 73 7.43 6.78 -7.21
C ILE A 73 6.24 7.29 -6.37
N VAL A 74 5.10 7.55 -7.00
CA VAL A 74 3.88 8.11 -6.37
C VAL A 74 2.84 7.05 -6.02
N ALA A 75 2.79 5.96 -6.78
CA ALA A 75 1.75 4.95 -6.65
C ALA A 75 2.23 3.57 -7.09
N TYR A 76 1.45 2.55 -6.78
CA TYR A 76 1.65 1.20 -7.29
C TYR A 76 0.30 0.49 -7.49
N TYR A 77 0.24 -0.41 -8.46
CA TYR A 77 -0.95 -1.20 -8.78
C TYR A 77 -0.68 -2.69 -8.53
N ILE A 78 -1.51 -3.29 -7.67
CA ILE A 78 -1.58 -4.75 -7.48
C ILE A 78 -2.75 -5.27 -8.32
N CYS A 79 -2.48 -6.22 -9.21
CA CYS A 79 -3.50 -7.02 -9.87
C CYS A 79 -3.15 -8.51 -9.80
N SER A 80 -4.12 -9.37 -10.15
CA SER A 80 -3.97 -10.82 -10.19
C SER A 80 -4.28 -11.30 -11.60
N VAL A 81 -3.24 -11.61 -12.35
CA VAL A 81 -3.30 -12.02 -13.75
C VAL A 81 -3.52 -13.53 -13.82
N ASN A 82 -4.54 -13.96 -14.56
CA ASN A 82 -4.78 -15.38 -14.80
C ASN A 82 -3.83 -15.89 -15.89
N SER A 83 -2.98 -16.85 -15.54
CA SER A 83 -2.09 -17.56 -16.45
C SER A 83 -2.49 -19.02 -16.58
N VAL A 84 -1.96 -19.71 -17.60
CA VAL A 84 -2.25 -21.14 -17.86
C VAL A 84 -1.86 -22.03 -16.67
N THR A 85 -0.87 -21.63 -15.88
CA THR A 85 -0.38 -22.36 -14.70
C THR A 85 -1.00 -21.89 -13.37
N GLY A 86 -1.96 -20.95 -13.40
CA GLY A 86 -2.64 -20.43 -12.22
C GLY A 86 -2.69 -18.90 -12.15
N CYS A 87 -3.15 -18.38 -11.01
CA CYS A 87 -3.29 -16.93 -10.81
C CYS A 87 -1.98 -16.33 -10.25
N LYS A 88 -1.36 -15.40 -10.98
CA LYS A 88 -0.13 -14.70 -10.57
C LYS A 88 -0.46 -13.28 -10.13
N THR A 89 -0.15 -12.94 -8.89
CA THR A 89 -0.17 -11.53 -8.44
C THR A 89 1.03 -10.78 -8.99
N THR A 90 0.80 -9.58 -9.51
CA THR A 90 1.82 -8.68 -10.06
C THR A 90 1.71 -7.31 -9.41
N ILE A 91 2.86 -6.65 -9.19
CA ILE A 91 2.95 -5.32 -8.58
C ILE A 91 3.76 -4.40 -9.49
N GLU A 92 3.08 -3.40 -10.05
CA GLU A 92 3.65 -2.37 -10.91
C GLU A 92 3.83 -1.06 -10.11
N HIS A 93 4.93 -0.34 -10.31
CA HIS A 93 5.29 0.85 -9.55
C HIS A 93 5.44 2.05 -10.49
N PHE A 94 4.80 3.17 -10.16
CA PHE A 94 4.68 4.34 -11.04
C PHE A 94 5.32 5.59 -10.43
N ASP A 95 6.05 6.33 -11.25
CA ASP A 95 6.27 7.76 -11.08
C ASP A 95 5.03 8.56 -11.55
N TYR A 96 5.16 9.89 -11.67
CA TYR A 96 4.06 10.76 -12.06
C TYR A 96 3.52 10.44 -13.47
N ASP A 97 4.41 10.30 -14.44
CA ASP A 97 4.04 10.12 -15.85
C ASP A 97 3.51 8.70 -16.12
N GLY A 98 4.11 7.68 -15.50
CA GLY A 98 3.59 6.31 -15.55
C GLY A 98 2.21 6.18 -14.88
N LEU A 99 1.95 6.89 -13.78
CA LEU A 99 0.62 6.91 -13.15
C LEU A 99 -0.40 7.60 -14.07
N ARG A 100 -0.01 8.70 -14.71
CA ARG A 100 -0.86 9.42 -15.66
C ARG A 100 -1.20 8.53 -16.85
N GLU A 101 -0.22 7.86 -17.44
CA GLU A 101 -0.45 6.91 -18.55
C GLU A 101 -1.34 5.74 -18.12
N PHE A 102 -1.07 5.14 -16.95
CA PHE A 102 -1.91 4.10 -16.36
C PHE A 102 -3.37 4.55 -16.20
N LEU A 103 -3.61 5.78 -15.74
CA LEU A 103 -4.97 6.28 -15.51
C LEU A 103 -5.73 6.50 -16.82
N TYR A 104 -5.16 7.21 -17.80
CA TYR A 104 -5.90 7.62 -19.00
C TYR A 104 -5.81 6.64 -20.18
N ASN A 105 -4.68 5.94 -20.37
CA ASN A 105 -4.40 5.20 -21.61
C ASN A 105 -4.46 3.67 -21.43
N TYR A 106 -4.11 3.13 -20.26
CA TYR A 106 -4.03 1.69 -20.06
C TYR A 106 -5.41 1.02 -19.96
N ASP A 107 -5.54 -0.13 -20.63
CA ASP A 107 -6.63 -1.08 -20.41
C ASP A 107 -6.39 -1.75 -19.04
N LYS A 108 -7.27 -1.49 -18.06
CA LYS A 108 -7.05 -1.95 -16.68
C LYS A 108 -7.45 -3.41 -16.49
N GLU A 109 -6.79 -4.09 -15.57
CA GLU A 109 -7.15 -5.46 -15.21
C GLU A 109 -8.55 -5.55 -14.57
N ASN A 110 -9.17 -6.73 -14.71
CA ASN A 110 -10.57 -6.93 -14.29
C ASN A 110 -10.80 -6.65 -12.80
N ASN A 111 -9.82 -6.94 -11.94
CA ASN A 111 -9.82 -6.52 -10.53
C ASN A 111 -8.39 -6.13 -10.12
N GLY A 112 -8.25 -5.07 -9.34
CA GLY A 112 -6.95 -4.62 -8.84
C GLY A 112 -7.05 -3.50 -7.80
N ILE A 113 -5.90 -3.12 -7.26
CA ILE A 113 -5.77 -2.13 -6.19
C ILE A 113 -4.66 -1.15 -6.60
N LEU A 114 -5.03 0.10 -6.89
CA LEU A 114 -4.09 1.20 -7.05
C LEU A 114 -3.94 1.90 -5.70
N GLN A 115 -2.72 2.00 -5.17
CA GLN A 115 -2.46 2.58 -3.85
C GLN A 115 -1.34 3.62 -3.93
N ARG A 116 -1.44 4.71 -3.16
CA ARG A 116 -0.35 5.68 -3.04
C ARG A 116 0.86 5.03 -2.38
N PHE A 117 2.04 5.25 -2.95
CA PHE A 117 3.30 4.89 -2.33
C PHE A 117 3.48 5.67 -1.01
N VAL A 118 4.14 5.05 -0.03
CA VAL A 118 4.40 5.69 1.28
C VAL A 118 5.89 5.62 1.54
N ASP A 119 6.54 6.80 1.54
CA ASP A 119 7.97 6.90 1.73
C ASP A 119 8.40 6.32 3.08
N SER A 120 9.46 5.52 3.05
CA SER A 120 10.15 5.05 4.25
C SER A 120 10.90 6.19 4.93
N LYS A 121 11.13 6.09 6.25
CA LYS A 121 11.87 7.10 7.04
C LYS A 121 13.38 7.19 6.73
N GLY A 122 13.87 6.48 5.71
CA GLY A 122 15.28 6.43 5.30
C GLY A 122 15.39 6.31 3.78
N GLY A 123 16.62 6.35 3.26
CA GLY A 123 16.90 6.46 1.81
C GLY A 123 16.44 5.28 0.94
N SER A 124 16.14 4.12 1.51
CA SER A 124 15.69 2.90 0.80
C SER A 124 14.32 2.44 1.30
N ASN A 125 13.54 1.77 0.44
CA ASN A 125 12.24 1.24 0.84
C ASN A 125 12.39 0.17 1.93
N ALA A 126 11.52 0.21 2.95
CA ALA A 126 11.50 -0.75 4.05
C ALA A 126 10.06 -1.11 4.44
N LEU A 127 9.69 -2.38 4.27
CA LEU A 127 8.40 -2.92 4.69
C LEU A 127 8.53 -3.83 5.91
N TYR A 128 7.51 -3.82 6.75
CA TYR A 128 7.34 -4.72 7.89
C TYR A 128 6.24 -5.73 7.57
N ARG A 129 6.55 -7.02 7.70
CA ARG A 129 5.62 -8.14 7.54
C ARG A 129 5.34 -8.75 8.90
N ALA A 130 4.12 -8.58 9.40
CA ALA A 130 3.62 -9.26 10.58
C ALA A 130 2.93 -10.57 10.18
N ILE A 131 3.29 -11.66 10.84
CA ILE A 131 2.58 -12.94 10.82
C ILE A 131 1.94 -13.07 12.20
N TRP A 132 0.61 -13.18 12.25
CA TRP A 132 -0.17 -13.23 13.49
C TRP A 132 -1.16 -14.39 13.48
N SER A 133 -1.26 -15.06 14.62
CA SER A 133 -2.30 -16.02 15.02
C SER A 133 -2.43 -15.94 16.55
N PRO A 134 -3.49 -16.49 17.17
CA PRO A 134 -3.69 -16.41 18.62
C PRO A 134 -2.52 -16.93 19.47
N ASN A 135 -1.68 -17.83 18.94
CA ASN A 135 -0.56 -18.46 19.65
C ASN A 135 0.82 -18.07 19.09
N VAL A 136 0.89 -17.35 17.97
CA VAL A 136 2.16 -17.01 17.28
C VAL A 136 2.09 -15.60 16.72
N PHE A 137 3.00 -14.74 17.15
CA PHE A 137 3.26 -13.43 16.56
C PHE A 137 4.74 -13.32 16.16
N HIS A 138 4.99 -12.93 14.92
CA HIS A 138 6.33 -12.73 14.37
C HIS A 138 6.35 -11.49 13.47
N VAL A 139 7.40 -10.68 13.56
CA VAL A 139 7.58 -9.50 12.70
C VAL A 139 8.95 -9.53 12.03
N GLU A 140 8.92 -9.54 10.71
CA GLU A 140 10.09 -9.40 9.85
C GLU A 140 10.10 -8.01 9.23
N ARG A 141 11.28 -7.40 9.10
CA ARG A 141 11.49 -6.22 8.25
C ARG A 141 12.32 -6.63 7.04
N ARG A 142 11.89 -6.28 5.83
CA ARG A 142 12.78 -6.22 4.66
C ARG A 142 13.10 -4.77 4.32
N THR A 143 14.33 -4.53 3.86
CA THR A 143 14.77 -3.21 3.37
C THR A 143 15.53 -3.41 2.07
N ASN A 144 15.19 -2.63 1.03
CA ASN A 144 15.87 -2.67 -0.26
C ASN A 144 17.33 -2.16 -0.11
N LYS A 145 18.25 -2.70 -0.90
CA LYS A 145 19.69 -2.37 -0.88
C LYS A 145 20.04 -1.14 -1.72
N ILE A 146 19.18 -0.78 -2.67
CA ILE A 146 19.31 0.37 -3.54
C ILE A 146 18.54 1.54 -2.90
N GLU A 147 18.97 2.78 -3.13
CA GLU A 147 18.25 3.95 -2.64
C GLU A 147 17.09 4.34 -3.57
N LEU A 148 16.05 4.93 -2.97
CA LEU A 148 14.93 5.60 -3.63
C LEU A 148 15.40 6.81 -4.47
N SER A 149 16.64 7.26 -4.28
CA SER A 149 17.34 8.30 -5.04
C SER A 149 18.07 7.79 -6.29
N ASP A 150 18.44 6.49 -6.36
CA ASP A 150 19.43 6.00 -7.33
C ASP A 150 18.81 5.67 -8.70
N ARG A 151 18.72 6.71 -9.54
CA ARG A 151 18.24 6.64 -10.93
C ARG A 151 19.08 5.78 -11.90
N LYS A 152 20.18 5.14 -11.45
CA LYS A 152 20.88 4.10 -12.25
C LYS A 152 20.05 2.82 -12.39
N HIS A 153 19.14 2.59 -11.45
CA HIS A 153 18.25 1.43 -11.42
C HIS A 153 16.81 1.84 -11.79
N ASN A 154 16.06 0.91 -12.38
CA ASN A 154 14.64 1.14 -12.68
C ASN A 154 13.82 1.31 -11.37
N LEU A 155 12.62 1.89 -11.49
CA LEU A 155 11.75 2.20 -10.35
C LEU A 155 11.47 0.95 -9.49
N HIS A 156 11.10 -0.16 -10.14
CA HIS A 156 10.73 -1.43 -9.50
C HIS A 156 11.87 -1.97 -8.60
N ASN A 157 13.08 -2.07 -9.12
CA ASN A 157 14.24 -2.64 -8.41
C ASN A 157 14.62 -1.84 -7.15
N ARG A 158 14.31 -0.53 -7.10
CA ARG A 158 14.59 0.37 -5.96
C ARG A 158 13.58 0.26 -4.81
N VAL A 159 12.42 -0.37 -5.05
CA VAL A 159 11.36 -0.52 -4.04
C VAL A 159 11.08 -1.95 -3.63
N VAL A 160 11.42 -2.96 -4.44
CA VAL A 160 11.07 -4.37 -4.13
C VAL A 160 11.57 -4.84 -2.75
N THR A 161 10.73 -5.57 -2.02
CA THR A 161 11.06 -6.14 -0.70
C THR A 161 10.68 -7.62 -0.55
N PHE A 162 9.39 -7.94 -0.36
CA PHE A 162 8.88 -9.30 -0.19
C PHE A 162 8.36 -9.93 -1.50
N GLU A 163 8.15 -9.09 -2.50
CA GLU A 163 7.47 -9.34 -3.77
C GLU A 163 8.41 -9.48 -4.97
N GLY A 164 9.70 -9.21 -4.79
CA GLY A 164 10.76 -9.32 -5.81
C GLY A 164 12.00 -10.04 -5.30
N ASP A 165 13.00 -10.18 -6.17
CA ASP A 165 14.14 -11.07 -5.96
C ASP A 165 14.97 -10.73 -4.70
N GLU A 166 15.45 -11.77 -4.02
CA GLU A 166 16.11 -11.65 -2.72
C GLU A 166 17.45 -10.90 -2.79
N HIS A 167 18.11 -10.87 -3.94
CA HIS A 167 19.34 -10.09 -4.11
C HIS A 167 19.10 -8.57 -4.01
N TYR A 168 17.87 -8.06 -4.21
CA TYR A 168 17.56 -6.64 -4.06
C TYR A 168 17.33 -6.16 -2.62
N SER A 169 17.07 -7.05 -1.65
CA SER A 169 16.72 -6.65 -0.28
C SER A 169 17.49 -7.42 0.80
N ASN A 170 17.46 -6.91 2.03
CA ASN A 170 17.95 -7.58 3.24
C ASN A 170 16.79 -7.81 4.20
N THR A 171 16.65 -9.04 4.70
CA THR A 171 15.78 -9.38 5.85
C THR A 171 16.48 -9.02 7.16
N LEU A 172 15.73 -8.41 8.08
CA LEU A 172 16.13 -8.04 9.43
C LEU A 172 15.02 -8.42 10.42
N THR A 173 15.35 -9.12 11.49
CA THR A 173 14.42 -9.38 12.60
C THR A 173 14.15 -8.09 13.36
N VAL A 174 12.88 -7.81 13.72
CA VAL A 174 12.55 -6.64 14.55
C VAL A 174 12.88 -6.94 16.01
N THR A 175 13.96 -6.34 16.51
CA THR A 175 14.42 -6.46 17.91
C THR A 175 13.86 -5.38 18.84
N ASP A 176 13.27 -4.31 18.28
CA ASP A 176 12.59 -3.25 19.04
C ASP A 176 11.26 -3.79 19.62
N THR A 177 11.24 -3.97 20.94
CA THR A 177 10.09 -4.49 21.68
C THR A 177 8.91 -3.52 21.73
N MET A 178 9.15 -2.20 21.63
CA MET A 178 8.09 -1.19 21.59
C MET A 178 7.43 -1.17 20.21
N LEU A 179 8.22 -1.20 19.15
CA LEU A 179 7.71 -1.34 17.77
C LEU A 179 6.96 -2.67 17.58
N GLY A 180 7.52 -3.78 18.08
CA GLY A 180 6.87 -5.09 18.09
C GLY A 180 5.51 -5.05 18.78
N SER A 181 5.45 -4.47 19.99
CA SER A 181 4.19 -4.31 20.76
C SER A 181 3.15 -3.41 20.06
N GLN A 182 3.60 -2.37 19.34
CA GLN A 182 2.71 -1.53 18.55
C GLN A 182 2.12 -2.29 17.34
N ILE A 183 2.95 -3.05 16.62
CA ILE A 183 2.51 -3.88 15.49
C ILE A 183 1.56 -4.99 15.96
N GLN A 184 1.83 -5.63 17.11
CA GLN A 184 0.94 -6.65 17.68
C GLN A 184 -0.45 -6.09 17.97
N ARG A 185 -0.52 -4.92 18.62
CA ARG A 185 -1.80 -4.22 18.89
C ARG A 185 -2.57 -3.85 17.63
N ILE A 186 -1.89 -3.59 16.51
CA ILE A 186 -2.55 -3.36 15.22
C ILE A 186 -3.13 -4.68 14.68
N CYS A 187 -2.41 -5.80 14.77
CA CYS A 187 -2.94 -7.12 14.40
C CYS A 187 -4.15 -7.53 15.26
N GLU A 188 -4.07 -7.37 16.58
CA GLU A 188 -5.17 -7.62 17.52
C GLU A 188 -6.40 -6.75 17.22
N SER A 189 -6.16 -5.47 16.89
CA SER A 189 -7.20 -4.53 16.47
C SER A 189 -7.89 -4.93 15.16
N ILE A 190 -7.16 -5.54 14.20
CA ILE A 190 -7.73 -6.05 12.94
C ILE A 190 -8.59 -7.29 13.18
N VAL A 191 -8.20 -8.15 14.12
CA VAL A 191 -8.88 -9.43 14.40
C VAL A 191 -10.13 -9.26 15.27
N THR A 192 -10.18 -8.19 16.06
CA THR A 192 -11.31 -7.86 16.97
C THR A 192 -12.37 -6.96 16.31
N HIS A 193 -12.18 -6.56 15.04
CA HIS A 193 -12.99 -5.53 14.34
C HIS A 193 -14.09 -6.08 13.44
#